data_AF-A0A2P4P4R6-F1
#
_entry.id   AF-A0A2P4P4R6-F1
#
_cell.length_a   1.000
_cell.length_b   1.000
_cell.length_c   1.000
_cell.angle_alpha   90.00
_cell.angle_beta   90.00
_cell.angle_gamma   90.00
#
_symmetry.space_group_name_H-M   'P 1'
#
loop_
_entity.id
_entity.type
_entity.pdbx_description
1 polymer ?
#
loop_
_entity_poly.entity_id
_entity_poly.type
_entity_poly.pdbx_seq_one_letter_code
_entity_poly.pdbx_strand_id
1 'polypeptide(L)'
;MEEFILNDDVYEQIKDFNYLNLTKEQSSLIDKLILNEELKERYKQNGLCKECKQPNTGGSWCNSCNAKNFQQNFKNWTSGNHEVDKFIQKTQLKAKGYCEVLEWIEYDRFENVEYLAKGGFGTIYKAIWKDGYILDFENNECIRSKFWFRKYENFPVVLKCLHNSQDITSDFLREIGTHNMIPGTGNITHCFGITKDPESRNFMIVMGYVINGSLRQHLNNKDIFSLITDLGLCRLANVNPSQNECKELYGVLPYVAPEVLRGKEYTQESDIYGYGIIAYEVCTGLPPYHDIVHDNFLAISICQGLRPKSNYKIPQLILNIIKQCWDADPLKRPKANELQMLLFNLWYESNADDETEIKKQFEEAEKVNEKLTSSSLIYTGPTLSYTTNPQAVYTSRLLNFKNLPEPKNAIGNKDDDNSFGEYSESIEAIDFTKLDLDKSS
;
A
#
# COMPACT_ATOMS: atom_id res chain seq x y z
N MET A 1 -19.01 -29.40 13.85
CA MET A 1 -17.91 -28.95 14.72
C MET A 1 -18.56 -28.51 16.00
N GLU A 2 -18.24 -29.15 17.13
CA GLU A 2 -18.70 -28.66 18.44
C GLU A 2 -18.13 -27.26 18.64
N GLU A 3 -19.01 -26.28 18.85
CA GLU A 3 -18.61 -24.91 19.09
C GLU A 3 -18.09 -24.86 20.54
N PHE A 4 -16.77 -24.74 20.70
CA PHE A 4 -16.17 -24.63 22.03
C PHE A 4 -16.59 -23.29 22.62
N ILE A 5 -17.46 -23.33 23.63
CA ILE A 5 -17.96 -22.17 24.36
C ILE A 5 -17.51 -22.26 25.82
N LEU A 6 -17.16 -21.11 26.39
CA LEU A 6 -16.99 -20.96 27.83
C LEU A 6 -18.32 -21.28 28.51
N ASN A 7 -18.24 -22.07 29.58
CA ASN A 7 -19.37 -22.29 30.47
C ASN A 7 -19.58 -21.07 31.40
N ASP A 8 -20.76 -20.98 32.00
CA ASP A 8 -21.13 -19.85 32.85
C ASP A 8 -20.24 -19.74 34.10
N ASP A 9 -19.79 -20.86 34.68
CA ASP A 9 -18.93 -20.87 35.87
C ASP A 9 -17.55 -20.24 35.59
N VAL A 10 -16.98 -20.51 34.41
CA VAL A 10 -15.72 -19.92 33.98
C VAL A 10 -15.92 -18.43 33.68
N TYR A 11 -17.00 -18.07 33.00
CA TYR A 11 -17.35 -16.67 32.73
C TYR A 11 -17.44 -15.85 34.03
N GLU A 12 -18.19 -16.32 35.02
CA GLU A 12 -18.38 -15.60 36.29
C GLU A 12 -17.07 -15.34 37.04
N GLN A 13 -16.08 -16.24 36.90
CA GLN A 13 -14.77 -16.09 37.54
C GLN A 13 -13.86 -15.08 36.84
N ILE A 14 -14.05 -14.82 35.54
CA ILE A 14 -13.12 -14.00 34.74
C ILE A 14 -13.74 -12.71 34.20
N LYS A 15 -15.06 -12.53 34.26
CA LYS A 15 -15.79 -11.40 33.63
C LYS A 15 -15.30 -10.01 34.02
N ASP A 16 -14.77 -9.86 35.24
CA ASP A 16 -14.35 -8.58 35.80
C ASP A 16 -12.84 -8.32 35.62
N PHE A 17 -12.10 -9.24 35.00
CA PHE A 17 -10.68 -9.04 34.76
C PHE A 17 -10.45 -8.06 33.62
N ASN A 18 -9.50 -7.15 33.81
CA ASN A 18 -9.02 -6.30 32.74
C ASN A 18 -8.01 -7.09 31.89
N TYR A 19 -8.46 -7.63 30.75
CA TYR A 19 -7.61 -8.41 29.84
C TYR A 19 -6.40 -7.63 29.31
N LEU A 20 -6.48 -6.29 29.24
CA LEU A 20 -5.35 -5.43 28.83
C LEU A 20 -4.25 -5.35 29.89
N ASN A 21 -4.55 -5.74 31.14
CA ASN A 21 -3.63 -5.63 32.26
C ASN A 21 -3.85 -6.77 33.27
N LEU A 22 -3.68 -8.02 32.82
CA LEU A 22 -3.81 -9.21 33.67
C LEU A 22 -2.62 -9.34 34.61
N THR A 23 -2.89 -9.61 35.90
CA THR A 23 -1.81 -10.04 36.82
C THR A 23 -1.34 -11.45 36.49
N LYS A 24 -0.17 -11.84 37.02
CA LYS A 24 0.35 -13.22 36.86
C LYS A 24 -0.62 -14.26 37.43
N GLU A 25 -1.26 -13.96 38.55
CA GLU A 25 -2.25 -14.83 39.18
C GLU A 25 -3.51 -14.96 38.31
N GLN A 26 -4.02 -13.85 37.79
CA GLN A 26 -5.19 -13.86 36.89
C GLN A 26 -4.88 -14.63 35.60
N SER A 27 -3.73 -14.41 34.97
CA SER A 27 -3.29 -15.19 33.80
C SER A 27 -3.21 -16.69 34.12
N SER A 28 -2.61 -17.06 35.27
CA SER A 28 -2.49 -18.46 35.67
C SER A 28 -3.86 -19.10 35.95
N LEU A 29 -4.81 -18.33 36.49
CA LEU A 29 -6.18 -18.81 36.69
C LEU A 29 -6.88 -19.05 35.34
N ILE A 30 -6.76 -18.13 34.39
CA ILE A 30 -7.29 -18.29 33.03
C ILE A 30 -6.70 -19.54 32.37
N ASP A 31 -5.39 -19.78 32.51
CA ASP A 31 -4.71 -20.95 31.95
C ASP A 31 -5.26 -22.29 32.49
N LYS A 32 -5.77 -22.29 33.72
CA LYS A 32 -6.40 -23.45 34.37
C LYS A 32 -7.88 -23.60 34.01
N LEU A 33 -8.62 -22.49 33.92
CA LEU A 33 -10.06 -22.48 33.69
C LEU A 33 -10.44 -22.72 32.22
N ILE A 34 -9.66 -22.20 31.28
CA ILE A 34 -9.94 -22.32 29.85
C ILE A 34 -9.00 -23.37 29.24
N LEU A 35 -9.51 -24.58 29.03
CA LEU A 35 -8.71 -25.70 28.48
C LEU A 35 -8.48 -25.60 26.96
N ASN A 36 -9.36 -24.89 26.25
CA ASN A 36 -9.19 -24.67 24.82
C ASN A 36 -8.20 -23.52 24.59
N GLU A 37 -7.06 -23.82 23.95
CA GLU A 37 -5.99 -22.83 23.72
C GLU A 37 -6.45 -21.66 22.86
N GLU A 38 -7.31 -21.87 21.85
CA GLU A 38 -7.81 -20.78 21.00
C GLU A 38 -8.68 -19.80 21.79
N LEU A 39 -9.61 -20.29 22.61
CA LEU A 39 -10.44 -19.44 23.45
C LEU A 39 -9.62 -18.66 24.48
N LYS A 40 -8.59 -19.31 25.02
CA LYS A 40 -7.66 -18.73 25.99
C LYS A 40 -6.86 -17.59 25.37
N GLU A 41 -6.28 -17.80 24.20
CA GLU A 41 -5.54 -16.76 23.46
C GLU A 41 -6.46 -15.59 23.12
N ARG A 42 -7.64 -15.88 22.58
CA ARG A 42 -8.66 -14.86 22.25
C ARG A 42 -9.05 -14.02 23.45
N TYR A 43 -9.27 -14.66 24.61
CA TYR A 43 -9.61 -13.95 25.84
C TYR A 43 -8.49 -13.01 26.27
N LYS A 44 -7.25 -13.51 26.30
CA LYS A 44 -6.09 -12.71 26.73
C LYS A 44 -5.81 -11.54 25.78
N GLN A 45 -6.10 -11.70 24.50
CA GLN A 45 -5.89 -10.65 23.49
C GLN A 45 -7.03 -9.63 23.43
N ASN A 46 -8.29 -10.08 23.51
CA ASN A 46 -9.46 -9.30 23.10
C ASN A 46 -10.58 -9.20 24.15
N GLY A 47 -10.43 -9.87 25.30
CA GLY A 47 -11.45 -9.92 26.34
C GLY A 47 -12.72 -10.66 25.92
N LEU A 48 -13.82 -10.41 26.62
CA LEU A 48 -15.13 -11.05 26.38
C LEU A 48 -16.08 -10.16 25.58
N CYS A 49 -16.95 -10.79 24.81
CA CYS A 49 -18.08 -10.16 24.15
C CYS A 49 -19.16 -9.81 25.17
N LYS A 50 -19.73 -8.61 25.07
CA LYS A 50 -20.81 -8.14 25.96
C LYS A 50 -22.14 -8.88 25.74
N GLU A 51 -22.38 -9.37 24.52
CA GLU A 51 -23.65 -10.02 24.15
C GLU A 51 -23.63 -11.51 24.46
N CYS A 52 -22.67 -12.26 23.89
CA CYS A 52 -22.64 -13.73 24.01
C CYS A 52 -21.75 -14.25 25.13
N LYS A 53 -21.02 -13.37 25.84
CA LYS A 53 -20.11 -13.72 26.95
C LYS A 53 -18.94 -14.63 26.55
N GLN A 54 -18.71 -14.83 25.27
CA GLN A 54 -17.57 -15.60 24.74
C GLN A 54 -16.38 -14.68 24.45
N PRO A 55 -15.13 -15.20 24.40
CA PRO A 55 -13.96 -14.41 24.02
C PRO A 55 -14.13 -13.76 22.66
N ASN A 56 -13.76 -12.48 22.52
CA ASN A 56 -13.85 -11.77 21.24
C ASN A 56 -12.88 -12.38 20.21
N THR A 57 -13.23 -12.28 18.92
CA THR A 57 -12.36 -12.73 17.81
C THR A 57 -11.35 -11.67 17.40
N GLY A 58 -11.60 -10.40 17.71
CA GLY A 58 -10.69 -9.29 17.48
C GLY A 58 -10.95 -8.15 18.47
N GLY A 59 -10.16 -7.09 18.40
CA GLY A 59 -10.25 -5.96 19.32
C GLY A 59 -11.63 -5.31 19.28
N SER A 60 -12.40 -5.46 20.37
CA SER A 60 -13.82 -5.03 20.46
C SER A 60 -14.73 -5.63 19.37
N TRP A 61 -14.43 -6.83 18.85
CA TRP A 61 -15.23 -7.46 17.80
C TRP A 61 -15.52 -8.94 18.10
N CYS A 62 -16.79 -9.30 18.08
CA CYS A 62 -17.24 -10.69 18.20
C CYS A 62 -17.81 -11.18 16.87
N ASN A 63 -17.04 -12.00 16.14
CA ASN A 63 -17.47 -12.56 14.86
C ASN A 63 -18.79 -13.32 14.98
N SER A 64 -18.97 -14.17 16.00
CA SER A 64 -20.21 -14.96 16.14
C SER A 64 -21.47 -14.09 16.31
N CYS A 65 -21.38 -12.98 17.05
CA CYS A 65 -22.49 -12.04 17.19
C CYS A 65 -22.70 -11.23 15.91
N ASN A 66 -21.65 -10.60 15.38
CA ASN A 66 -21.74 -9.75 14.21
C ASN A 66 -22.13 -10.53 12.95
N ALA A 67 -21.65 -11.76 12.78
CA ALA A 67 -22.08 -12.65 11.70
C ALA A 67 -23.59 -12.96 11.77
N LYS A 68 -24.16 -13.17 12.96
CA LYS A 68 -25.61 -13.35 13.14
C LYS A 68 -26.38 -12.08 12.77
N ASN A 69 -25.91 -10.92 13.19
CA ASN A 69 -26.51 -9.63 12.83
C ASN A 69 -26.50 -9.39 11.32
N PHE A 70 -25.39 -9.71 10.66
CA PHE A 70 -25.29 -9.65 9.20
C PHE A 70 -26.24 -10.63 8.52
N GLN A 71 -26.29 -11.90 8.96
CA GLN A 71 -27.19 -12.91 8.38
C GLN A 71 -28.66 -12.50 8.41
N GLN A 72 -29.09 -11.85 9.49
CA GLN A 72 -30.46 -11.33 9.60
C GLN A 72 -30.76 -10.22 8.58
N ASN A 73 -29.72 -9.48 8.14
CA ASN A 73 -29.82 -8.34 7.24
C ASN A 73 -29.48 -8.65 5.77
N PHE A 74 -29.03 -9.86 5.43
CA PHE A 74 -28.63 -10.20 4.05
C PHE A 74 -29.70 -9.93 2.99
N LYS A 75 -30.98 -10.01 3.35
CA LYS A 75 -32.08 -9.71 2.42
C LYS A 75 -32.17 -8.22 2.06
N ASN A 76 -31.67 -7.35 2.94
CA ASN A 76 -31.71 -5.90 2.77
C ASN A 76 -30.48 -5.36 2.03
N TRP A 77 -29.44 -6.18 1.83
CA TRP A 77 -28.18 -5.81 1.18
C TRP A 77 -27.94 -6.67 -0.05
N THR A 78 -28.74 -6.46 -1.09
CA THR A 78 -28.57 -7.12 -2.37
C THR A 78 -28.25 -6.12 -3.46
N SER A 79 -27.21 -6.42 -4.22
CA SER A 79 -26.80 -5.67 -5.41
C SER A 79 -27.60 -6.04 -6.67
N GLY A 80 -28.48 -7.04 -6.56
CA GLY A 80 -29.07 -7.72 -7.71
C GLY A 80 -28.07 -8.61 -8.49
N ASN A 81 -26.83 -8.74 -8.03
CA ASN A 81 -25.83 -9.64 -8.58
C ASN A 81 -25.41 -10.69 -7.54
N HIS A 82 -25.71 -11.96 -7.81
CA HIS A 82 -25.46 -13.07 -6.89
C HIS A 82 -23.98 -13.23 -6.50
N GLU A 83 -23.04 -12.97 -7.41
CA GLU A 83 -21.61 -13.14 -7.13
C GLU A 83 -21.07 -12.03 -6.20
N VAL A 84 -21.55 -10.79 -6.36
CA VAL A 84 -21.27 -9.69 -5.40
C VAL A 84 -21.81 -10.03 -4.04
N ASP A 85 -23.09 -10.38 -3.98
CA ASP A 85 -23.80 -10.59 -2.72
C ASP A 85 -23.12 -11.73 -1.96
N LYS A 86 -22.82 -12.84 -2.64
CA LYS A 86 -22.10 -13.98 -2.07
C LYS A 86 -20.69 -13.60 -1.60
N PHE A 87 -19.98 -12.76 -2.35
CA PHE A 87 -18.65 -12.29 -1.98
C PHE A 87 -18.69 -11.42 -0.71
N ILE A 88 -19.57 -10.41 -0.68
CA ILE A 88 -19.78 -9.52 0.46
C ILE A 88 -20.19 -10.32 1.70
N GLN A 89 -21.21 -11.17 1.58
CA GLN A 89 -21.70 -12.00 2.69
C GLN A 89 -20.60 -12.90 3.25
N LYS A 90 -19.81 -13.56 2.38
CA LYS A 90 -18.70 -14.41 2.81
C LYS A 90 -17.65 -13.62 3.61
N THR A 91 -17.37 -12.39 3.21
CA THR A 91 -16.45 -11.50 3.89
C THR A 91 -17.00 -11.05 5.25
N GLN A 92 -18.25 -10.59 5.28
CA GLN A 92 -18.95 -10.18 6.51
C GLN A 92 -19.00 -11.30 7.56
N LEU A 93 -19.27 -12.54 7.15
CA LEU A 93 -19.30 -13.71 8.05
C LEU A 93 -17.93 -14.08 8.63
N LYS A 94 -16.84 -13.72 7.95
CA LYS A 94 -15.47 -14.07 8.36
C LYS A 94 -14.74 -12.93 9.06
N ALA A 95 -15.29 -11.72 8.99
CA ALA A 95 -14.67 -10.51 9.52
C ALA A 95 -14.32 -10.67 11.00
N LYS A 96 -13.07 -10.34 11.35
CA LYS A 96 -12.55 -10.30 12.72
C LYS A 96 -12.50 -8.89 13.30
N GLY A 97 -12.86 -7.89 12.49
CA GLY A 97 -12.99 -6.49 12.90
C GLY A 97 -13.74 -5.69 11.85
N TYR A 98 -14.16 -4.48 12.21
CA TYR A 98 -14.91 -3.59 11.31
C TYR A 98 -14.15 -3.26 10.01
N CYS A 99 -12.81 -3.23 10.06
CA CYS A 99 -11.99 -2.94 8.89
C CYS A 99 -11.95 -4.08 7.86
N GLU A 100 -12.54 -5.24 8.18
CA GLU A 100 -12.73 -6.37 7.27
C GLU A 100 -14.18 -6.44 6.73
N VAL A 101 -15.06 -5.53 7.14
CA VAL A 101 -16.45 -5.53 6.68
C VAL A 101 -16.52 -4.83 5.33
N LEU A 102 -17.05 -5.54 4.33
CA LEU A 102 -17.44 -4.95 3.05
C LEU A 102 -18.94 -4.73 3.04
N GLU A 103 -19.37 -3.64 2.44
CA GLU A 103 -20.78 -3.29 2.30
C GLU A 103 -21.20 -3.25 0.83
N TRP A 104 -22.46 -3.63 0.58
CA TRP A 104 -23.15 -3.15 -0.60
C TRP A 104 -23.73 -1.79 -0.25
N ILE A 105 -23.38 -0.77 -1.04
CA ILE A 105 -23.77 0.61 -0.78
C ILE A 105 -24.61 1.11 -1.95
N GLU A 106 -25.88 1.39 -1.68
CA GLU A 106 -26.79 1.97 -2.67
C GLU A 106 -26.23 3.31 -3.19
N TYR A 107 -26.29 3.51 -4.51
CA TYR A 107 -25.61 4.64 -5.13
C TYR A 107 -26.19 6.00 -4.71
N ASP A 108 -27.48 6.05 -4.35
CA ASP A 108 -28.17 7.25 -3.87
C ASP A 108 -27.71 7.73 -2.47
N ARG A 109 -26.88 6.93 -1.80
CA ARG A 109 -26.19 7.30 -0.55
C ARG A 109 -24.98 8.20 -0.78
N PHE A 110 -24.57 8.40 -2.03
CA PHE A 110 -23.48 9.29 -2.40
C PHE A 110 -24.01 10.64 -2.91
N GLU A 111 -23.39 11.73 -2.43
CA GLU A 111 -23.66 13.09 -2.89
C GLU A 111 -22.41 13.70 -3.52
N ASN A 112 -22.61 14.73 -4.35
CA ASN A 112 -21.54 15.51 -4.96
C ASN A 112 -20.50 14.62 -5.66
N VAL A 113 -20.99 13.64 -6.43
CA VAL A 113 -20.13 12.74 -7.20
C VAL A 113 -19.43 13.55 -8.30
N GLU A 114 -18.13 13.73 -8.17
CA GLU A 114 -17.30 14.52 -9.07
C GLU A 114 -16.18 13.68 -9.67
N TYR A 115 -15.92 13.83 -10.97
CA TYR A 115 -14.76 13.22 -11.61
C TYR A 115 -13.47 13.74 -10.96
N LEU A 116 -12.58 12.82 -10.56
CA LEU A 116 -11.32 13.18 -9.92
C LEU A 116 -10.12 12.93 -10.86
N ALA A 117 -10.00 11.73 -11.42
CA ALA A 117 -8.93 11.39 -12.36
C ALA A 117 -9.23 10.11 -13.15
N LYS A 118 -8.42 9.86 -14.19
CA LYS A 118 -8.41 8.62 -14.96
C LYS A 118 -6.99 8.06 -14.98
N GLY A 119 -6.86 6.80 -14.59
CA GLY A 119 -5.60 6.05 -14.58
C GLY A 119 -5.55 5.00 -15.70
N GLY A 120 -4.55 4.13 -15.65
CA GLY A 120 -4.38 3.04 -16.63
C GLY A 120 -5.41 1.90 -16.50
N PHE A 121 -6.04 1.76 -15.33
CA PHE A 121 -6.95 0.65 -15.02
C PHE A 121 -8.38 1.07 -14.67
N GLY A 122 -8.67 2.37 -14.69
CA GLY A 122 -9.98 2.84 -14.28
C GLY A 122 -10.10 4.35 -14.18
N THR A 123 -11.30 4.78 -13.79
CA THR A 123 -11.65 6.17 -13.51
C THR A 123 -12.02 6.29 -12.04
N ILE A 124 -11.56 7.35 -11.40
CA ILE A 124 -11.86 7.64 -10.00
C ILE A 124 -12.76 8.87 -9.90
N TYR A 125 -13.78 8.77 -9.05
CA TYR A 125 -14.66 9.84 -8.68
C TYR A 125 -14.52 10.10 -7.18
N LYS A 126 -14.72 11.34 -6.75
CA LYS A 126 -14.86 11.70 -5.35
C LYS A 126 -16.34 11.90 -5.04
N ALA A 127 -16.78 11.48 -3.86
CA ALA A 127 -18.15 11.64 -3.41
C ALA A 127 -18.22 11.82 -1.89
N ILE A 128 -19.37 12.28 -1.39
CA ILE A 128 -19.71 12.36 0.03
C ILE A 128 -20.60 11.17 0.38
N TRP A 129 -20.23 10.38 1.39
CA TRP A 129 -21.06 9.26 1.83
C TRP A 129 -21.88 9.62 3.07
N LYS A 130 -23.22 9.61 2.92
CA LYS A 130 -24.18 10.04 3.95
C LYS A 130 -24.13 9.24 5.24
N ASP A 131 -23.84 7.96 5.16
CA ASP A 131 -24.05 7.04 6.30
C ASP A 131 -22.76 6.80 7.10
N GLY A 132 -21.59 6.89 6.45
CA GLY A 132 -20.35 6.35 7.00
C GLY A 132 -20.32 4.82 6.93
N TYR A 133 -19.30 4.17 7.47
CA TYR A 133 -19.12 2.71 7.42
C TYR A 133 -19.60 2.01 8.71
N ILE A 134 -19.88 0.70 8.63
CA ILE A 134 -20.27 -0.11 9.80
C ILE A 134 -19.09 -0.24 10.77
N LEU A 135 -19.28 0.20 12.01
CA LEU A 135 -18.31 0.06 13.09
C LEU A 135 -18.59 -1.19 13.93
N ASP A 136 -19.85 -1.41 14.31
CA ASP A 136 -20.27 -2.55 15.13
C ASP A 136 -21.81 -2.68 15.12
N PHE A 137 -22.34 -3.61 15.90
CA PHE A 137 -23.76 -3.69 16.22
C PHE A 137 -23.99 -3.57 17.74
N GLU A 138 -25.07 -2.92 18.12
CA GLU A 138 -25.53 -2.90 19.51
C GLU A 138 -27.05 -3.14 19.52
N ASN A 139 -27.51 -4.14 20.27
CA ASN A 139 -28.92 -4.53 20.34
C ASN A 139 -29.56 -4.79 18.95
N ASN A 140 -28.80 -5.41 18.04
CA ASN A 140 -29.16 -5.63 16.63
C ASN A 140 -29.27 -4.34 15.77
N GLU A 141 -28.94 -3.17 16.31
CA GLU A 141 -28.87 -1.93 15.54
C GLU A 141 -27.44 -1.69 15.04
N CYS A 142 -27.33 -1.24 13.79
CA CYS A 142 -26.05 -0.99 13.16
C CYS A 142 -25.44 0.34 13.63
N ILE A 143 -24.28 0.28 14.26
CA ILE A 143 -23.48 1.45 14.62
C ILE A 143 -22.60 1.83 13.43
N ARG A 144 -22.68 3.10 13.00
CA ARG A 144 -21.89 3.62 11.88
C ARG A 144 -20.91 4.69 12.33
N SER A 145 -19.78 4.79 11.62
CA SER A 145 -18.74 5.78 11.86
C SER A 145 -18.44 6.59 10.60
N LYS A 146 -18.23 7.89 10.79
CA LYS A 146 -17.69 8.83 9.79
C LYS A 146 -16.27 9.28 10.12
N PHE A 147 -15.60 8.54 10.99
CA PHE A 147 -14.22 8.79 11.36
C PHE A 147 -13.36 7.67 10.79
N TRP A 148 -12.64 7.94 9.71
CA TRP A 148 -11.70 7.00 9.12
C TRP A 148 -10.31 7.64 9.18
N PHE A 149 -9.43 7.09 10.03
CA PHE A 149 -8.06 7.50 10.40
C PHE A 149 -7.84 8.97 10.84
N ARG A 150 -8.71 9.90 10.45
CA ARG A 150 -8.80 11.29 10.86
C ARG A 150 -10.25 11.75 10.75
N LYS A 151 -10.58 12.85 11.44
CA LYS A 151 -11.91 13.44 11.36
C LYS A 151 -12.02 14.20 10.04
N TYR A 152 -12.96 13.78 9.20
CA TYR A 152 -13.30 14.46 7.96
C TYR A 152 -14.62 15.19 8.09
N GLU A 153 -14.72 16.35 7.45
CA GLU A 153 -16.01 16.98 7.20
C GLU A 153 -16.74 16.18 6.12
N ASN A 154 -18.01 15.84 6.36
CA ASN A 154 -18.90 15.18 5.40
C ASN A 154 -18.42 13.82 4.84
N PHE A 155 -17.44 13.16 5.45
CA PHE A 155 -16.98 11.80 5.11
C PHE A 155 -16.78 11.53 3.61
N PRO A 156 -15.74 12.12 2.99
CA PRO A 156 -15.46 11.93 1.57
C PRO A 156 -14.93 10.52 1.30
N VAL A 157 -15.33 9.97 0.17
CA VAL A 157 -14.91 8.66 -0.34
C VAL A 157 -14.48 8.76 -1.81
N VAL A 158 -13.71 7.77 -2.25
CA VAL A 158 -13.39 7.54 -3.65
C VAL A 158 -14.28 6.43 -4.18
N LEU A 159 -14.88 6.66 -5.34
CA LEU A 159 -15.56 5.66 -6.14
C LEU A 159 -14.65 5.29 -7.32
N LYS A 160 -14.00 4.13 -7.24
CA LYS A 160 -13.09 3.63 -8.29
C LYS A 160 -13.86 2.72 -9.24
N CYS A 161 -14.00 3.15 -10.48
CA CYS A 161 -14.59 2.38 -11.57
C CYS A 161 -13.49 1.74 -12.40
N LEU A 162 -13.39 0.41 -12.42
CA LEU A 162 -12.47 -0.29 -13.32
C LEU A 162 -13.00 -0.26 -14.77
N HIS A 163 -12.12 -0.45 -15.75
CA HIS A 163 -12.55 -0.58 -17.14
C HIS A 163 -13.42 -1.83 -17.33
N ASN A 164 -14.49 -1.71 -18.12
CA ASN A 164 -15.46 -2.78 -18.41
C ASN A 164 -16.12 -3.40 -17.16
N SER A 165 -16.29 -2.65 -16.07
CA SER A 165 -16.89 -3.16 -14.83
C SER A 165 -18.42 -3.26 -14.85
N GLN A 166 -19.06 -3.25 -16.02
CA GLN A 166 -20.49 -3.56 -16.14
C GLN A 166 -20.77 -5.03 -15.78
N ASP A 167 -19.85 -5.90 -16.19
CA ASP A 167 -19.82 -7.31 -15.82
C ASP A 167 -18.72 -7.54 -14.81
N ILE A 168 -19.04 -8.22 -13.72
CA ILE A 168 -18.06 -8.48 -12.67
C ILE A 168 -17.10 -9.56 -13.12
N THR A 169 -15.82 -9.21 -13.10
CA THR A 169 -14.73 -10.11 -13.39
C THR A 169 -14.15 -10.68 -12.09
N SER A 170 -13.48 -11.82 -12.21
CA SER A 170 -12.64 -12.35 -11.12
C SER A 170 -11.59 -11.35 -10.66
N ASP A 171 -11.10 -10.51 -11.57
CA ASP A 171 -10.08 -9.50 -11.31
C ASP A 171 -10.62 -8.39 -10.40
N PHE A 172 -11.86 -7.94 -10.64
CA PHE A 172 -12.54 -6.97 -9.79
C PHE A 172 -12.72 -7.49 -8.36
N LEU A 173 -13.24 -8.72 -8.20
CA LEU A 173 -13.42 -9.31 -6.86
C LEU A 173 -12.09 -9.62 -6.18
N ARG A 174 -11.04 -9.96 -6.94
CA ARG A 174 -9.68 -10.18 -6.42
C ARG A 174 -9.08 -8.88 -5.89
N GLU A 175 -9.23 -7.76 -6.59
CA GLU A 175 -8.77 -6.45 -6.12
C GLU A 175 -9.39 -6.11 -4.76
N ILE A 176 -10.71 -6.25 -4.63
CA ILE A 176 -11.43 -6.00 -3.38
C ILE A 176 -11.03 -7.00 -2.30
N GLY A 177 -10.91 -8.28 -2.65
CA GLY A 177 -10.49 -9.33 -1.73
C GLY A 177 -9.10 -9.07 -1.15
N THR A 178 -8.20 -8.51 -1.94
CA THR A 178 -6.84 -8.20 -1.50
C THR A 178 -6.81 -7.03 -0.52
N HIS A 179 -7.64 -5.99 -0.74
CA HIS A 179 -7.85 -4.92 0.24
C HIS A 179 -8.38 -5.45 1.58
N ASN A 180 -9.23 -6.46 1.54
CA ASN A 180 -9.84 -7.04 2.73
C ASN A 180 -8.87 -7.93 3.55
N MET A 181 -7.81 -8.46 2.93
CA MET A 181 -6.83 -9.33 3.58
C MET A 181 -5.78 -8.61 4.43
N ILE A 182 -5.76 -7.27 4.43
CA ILE A 182 -4.79 -6.48 5.20
C ILE A 182 -5.51 -5.60 6.24
N PRO A 183 -6.20 -6.20 7.23
CA PRO A 183 -6.93 -5.44 8.22
C PRO A 183 -6.00 -4.73 9.20
N GLY A 184 -6.30 -3.45 9.46
CA GLY A 184 -5.77 -2.73 10.62
C GLY A 184 -4.30 -2.30 10.57
N THR A 185 -3.60 -2.36 9.44
CA THR A 185 -2.18 -1.97 9.37
C THR A 185 -1.91 -0.47 9.36
N GLY A 186 -2.96 0.37 9.42
CA GLY A 186 -2.86 1.85 9.45
C GLY A 186 -2.32 2.49 8.17
N ASN A 187 -1.62 1.74 7.32
CA ASN A 187 -0.79 2.23 6.23
C ASN A 187 -1.35 1.91 4.83
N ILE A 188 -2.56 1.34 4.75
CA ILE A 188 -3.26 1.03 3.50
C ILE A 188 -4.62 1.69 3.49
N THR A 189 -5.02 2.21 2.33
CA THR A 189 -6.35 2.81 2.16
C THR A 189 -7.43 1.75 2.35
N HIS A 190 -8.40 2.05 3.22
CA HIS A 190 -9.46 1.10 3.56
C HIS A 190 -10.52 1.03 2.44
N CYS A 191 -10.97 -0.19 2.15
CA CYS A 191 -12.03 -0.50 1.20
C CYS A 191 -13.32 -0.74 1.99
N PHE A 192 -14.32 0.12 1.79
CA PHE A 192 -15.59 0.05 2.51
C PHE A 192 -16.57 -0.92 1.84
N GLY A 193 -16.47 -1.13 0.54
CA GLY A 193 -17.47 -1.92 -0.17
C GLY A 193 -17.57 -1.66 -1.66
N ILE A 194 -18.75 -1.98 -2.18
CA ILE A 194 -19.08 -1.95 -3.60
C ILE A 194 -20.36 -1.14 -3.78
N THR A 195 -20.40 -0.36 -4.86
CA THR A 195 -21.63 0.27 -5.36
C THR A 195 -21.76 0.03 -6.85
N LYS A 196 -22.90 0.43 -7.43
CA LYS A 196 -23.12 0.38 -8.88
C LYS A 196 -23.77 1.67 -9.33
N ASP A 197 -23.12 2.34 -10.26
CA ASP A 197 -23.68 3.54 -10.89
C ASP A 197 -24.92 3.16 -11.71
N PRO A 198 -26.11 3.72 -11.42
CA PRO A 198 -27.33 3.40 -12.14
C PRO A 198 -27.30 3.85 -13.61
N GLU A 199 -26.52 4.88 -13.96
CA GLU A 199 -26.45 5.42 -15.32
C GLU A 199 -25.52 4.57 -16.20
N SER A 200 -24.26 4.43 -15.82
CA SER A 200 -23.29 3.66 -16.60
C SER A 200 -23.38 2.14 -16.38
N ARG A 201 -24.11 1.70 -15.35
CA ARG A 201 -24.24 0.32 -14.88
C ARG A 201 -22.91 -0.32 -14.44
N ASN A 202 -21.86 0.47 -14.26
CA ASN A 202 -20.57 0.01 -13.80
C ASN A 202 -20.57 -0.26 -12.30
N PHE A 203 -19.99 -1.38 -11.89
CA PHE A 203 -19.61 -1.58 -10.50
C PHE A 203 -18.41 -0.72 -10.14
N MET A 204 -18.42 -0.16 -8.93
CA MET A 204 -17.39 0.73 -8.41
C MET A 204 -16.97 0.29 -7.01
N ILE A 205 -15.68 0.37 -6.74
CA ILE A 205 -15.09 0.11 -5.42
C ILE A 205 -15.18 1.39 -4.60
N VAL A 206 -15.73 1.30 -3.38
CA VAL A 206 -15.86 2.43 -2.45
C VAL A 206 -14.69 2.39 -1.48
N MET A 207 -13.84 3.41 -1.54
CA MET A 207 -12.60 3.48 -0.77
C MET A 207 -12.52 4.79 0.02
N GLY A 208 -11.70 4.79 1.06
CA GLY A 208 -11.38 6.01 1.78
C GLY A 208 -10.67 7.06 0.92
N TYR A 209 -11.14 8.32 1.00
CA TYR A 209 -10.49 9.45 0.34
C TYR A 209 -9.30 10.01 1.13
N VAL A 210 -8.10 9.96 0.55
CA VAL A 210 -6.88 10.51 1.15
C VAL A 210 -6.74 11.99 0.75
N ILE A 211 -6.95 12.89 1.72
CA ILE A 211 -6.71 14.33 1.50
C ILE A 211 -5.22 14.57 1.22
N ASN A 212 -4.94 15.54 0.34
CA ASN A 212 -3.63 15.87 -0.24
C ASN A 212 -3.16 14.91 -1.35
N GLY A 213 -3.91 13.85 -1.66
CA GLY A 213 -3.65 13.06 -2.87
C GLY A 213 -2.25 12.39 -2.87
N SER A 214 -1.49 12.58 -3.95
CA SER A 214 -0.24 11.84 -4.18
C SER A 214 0.91 12.40 -3.35
N LEU A 215 1.68 11.50 -2.70
CA LEU A 215 2.90 11.85 -1.96
C LEU A 215 3.86 12.73 -2.77
N ARG A 216 4.00 12.47 -4.08
CA ARG A 216 4.88 13.24 -4.98
C ARG A 216 4.59 14.74 -4.98
N GLN A 217 3.33 15.14 -4.80
CA GLN A 217 2.92 16.56 -4.78
C GLN A 217 3.23 17.24 -3.44
N HIS A 218 3.59 16.46 -2.42
CA HIS A 218 3.68 16.92 -1.03
C HIS A 218 5.04 16.61 -0.39
N LEU A 219 6.06 16.20 -1.14
CA LEU A 219 7.39 15.80 -0.62
C LEU A 219 8.07 16.88 0.25
N ASN A 220 7.72 18.16 0.08
CA ASN A 220 8.27 19.27 0.87
C ASN A 220 7.56 19.50 2.21
N ASN A 221 6.51 18.74 2.53
CA ASN A 221 5.76 18.90 3.78
C ASN A 221 6.43 18.09 4.91
N LYS A 222 6.54 18.68 6.11
CA LYS A 222 7.21 18.05 7.25
C LYS A 222 6.32 17.06 8.01
N ASP A 223 5.00 17.18 7.88
CA ASP A 223 4.02 16.32 8.56
C ASP A 223 3.21 15.52 7.53
N ILE A 224 3.79 14.44 7.01
CA ILE A 224 3.13 13.57 6.03
C ILE A 224 2.84 12.22 6.64
N PHE A 225 1.55 11.91 6.76
CA PHE A 225 1.08 10.54 6.91
C PHE A 225 0.76 9.95 5.54
N SER A 226 1.48 8.89 5.15
CA SER A 226 1.34 8.27 3.83
C SER A 226 0.58 6.95 3.91
N LEU A 227 -0.31 6.74 2.96
CA LEU A 227 -1.07 5.50 2.78
C LEU A 227 -0.72 4.89 1.44
N ILE A 228 -0.49 3.59 1.40
CA ILE A 228 -0.42 2.83 0.16
C ILE A 228 -1.85 2.67 -0.38
N THR A 229 -2.01 2.89 -1.68
CA THR A 229 -3.28 2.76 -2.40
C THR A 229 -3.03 2.17 -3.78
N ASP A 230 -4.10 1.95 -4.53
CA ASP A 230 -4.11 1.43 -5.91
C ASP A 230 -3.71 -0.05 -6.08
N LEU A 231 -4.69 -0.94 -5.92
CA LEU A 231 -4.55 -2.38 -6.18
C LEU A 231 -5.01 -2.79 -7.59
N GLY A 232 -4.99 -1.87 -8.58
CA GLY A 232 -5.53 -2.13 -9.93
C GLY A 232 -4.97 -3.36 -10.66
N LEU A 233 -3.84 -3.92 -10.20
CA LEU A 233 -3.25 -5.19 -10.63
C LEU A 233 -2.62 -6.02 -9.49
N CYS A 234 -2.99 -5.78 -8.22
CA CYS A 234 -2.33 -6.44 -7.11
C CYS A 234 -2.57 -7.95 -7.10
N ARG A 235 -1.54 -8.71 -6.71
CA ARG A 235 -1.58 -10.17 -6.53
C ARG A 235 -0.91 -10.55 -5.22
N LEU A 236 -1.44 -11.59 -4.58
CA LEU A 236 -0.81 -12.17 -3.41
C LEU A 236 0.50 -12.84 -3.81
N ALA A 237 1.60 -12.47 -3.15
CA ALA A 237 2.93 -13.03 -3.41
C ALA A 237 3.01 -14.57 -3.30
N ASN A 238 2.07 -15.18 -2.58
CA ASN A 238 2.04 -16.62 -2.32
C ASN A 238 1.13 -17.39 -3.30
N VAL A 239 0.56 -16.73 -4.31
CA VAL A 239 -0.35 -17.34 -5.29
C VAL A 239 0.32 -17.37 -6.65
N ASN A 240 0.63 -18.57 -7.14
CA ASN A 240 1.14 -18.74 -8.50
C ASN A 240 0.05 -18.35 -9.52
N PRO A 241 0.39 -17.60 -10.57
CA PRO A 241 -0.54 -17.32 -11.66
C PRO A 241 -1.08 -18.63 -12.26
N SER A 242 -2.37 -18.66 -12.58
CA SER A 242 -2.91 -19.78 -13.36
C SER A 242 -2.28 -19.79 -14.76
N GLN A 243 -2.09 -20.97 -15.37
CA GLN A 243 -1.41 -21.14 -16.66
C GLN A 243 -2.06 -20.37 -17.84
N ASN A 244 -3.26 -19.81 -17.66
CA ASN A 244 -4.05 -19.13 -18.69
C ASN A 244 -4.15 -17.60 -18.51
N GLU A 245 -3.52 -16.99 -17.49
CA GLU A 245 -3.51 -15.53 -17.36
C GLU A 245 -2.42 -14.93 -18.27
N CYS A 246 -2.82 -13.98 -19.12
CA CYS A 246 -1.93 -13.31 -20.07
C CYS A 246 -0.78 -12.60 -19.33
N LYS A 247 0.47 -12.94 -19.67
CA LYS A 247 1.73 -12.41 -19.09
C LYS A 247 2.06 -10.98 -19.54
N GLU A 248 1.06 -10.12 -19.68
CA GLU A 248 1.28 -8.74 -20.06
C GLU A 248 1.90 -7.98 -18.88
N LEU A 249 3.11 -7.49 -19.07
CA LEU A 249 3.81 -6.69 -18.07
C LEU A 249 3.24 -5.27 -18.07
N TYR A 250 2.56 -4.89 -16.99
CA TYR A 250 2.10 -3.53 -16.76
C TYR A 250 2.88 -2.89 -15.62
N GLY A 251 3.30 -1.65 -15.80
CA GLY A 251 3.95 -0.90 -14.74
C GLY A 251 4.37 0.50 -15.16
N VAL A 252 5.03 1.20 -14.23
CA VAL A 252 5.63 2.51 -14.47
C VAL A 252 7.13 2.31 -14.61
N LEU A 253 7.65 2.35 -15.85
CA LEU A 253 9.01 1.95 -16.22
C LEU A 253 10.10 2.30 -15.18
N PRO A 254 10.23 3.55 -14.69
CA PRO A 254 11.23 3.92 -13.68
C PRO A 254 11.25 3.10 -12.38
N TYR A 255 10.12 2.52 -11.97
CA TYR A 255 9.97 1.80 -10.71
C TYR A 255 9.98 0.28 -10.87
N VAL A 256 9.98 -0.22 -12.11
CA VAL A 256 9.93 -1.66 -12.38
C VAL A 256 11.34 -2.25 -12.30
N ALA A 257 11.48 -3.31 -11.52
CA ALA A 257 12.76 -4.00 -11.33
C ALA A 257 13.30 -4.57 -12.66
N PRO A 258 14.64 -4.58 -12.86
CA PRO A 258 15.24 -4.96 -14.14
C PRO A 258 14.95 -6.42 -14.54
N GLU A 259 14.80 -7.33 -13.59
CA GLU A 259 14.41 -8.71 -13.86
C GLU A 259 12.95 -8.84 -14.31
N VAL A 260 12.08 -7.96 -13.82
CA VAL A 260 10.66 -7.90 -14.22
C VAL A 260 10.54 -7.29 -15.61
N LEU A 261 11.32 -6.26 -15.94
CA LEU A 261 11.42 -5.72 -17.31
C LEU A 261 11.84 -6.79 -18.34
N ARG A 262 12.63 -7.79 -17.91
CA ARG A 262 13.03 -8.96 -18.72
C ARG A 262 11.93 -10.04 -18.83
N GLY A 263 10.74 -9.80 -18.28
CA GLY A 263 9.61 -10.72 -18.33
C GLY A 263 9.57 -11.77 -17.22
N LYS A 264 10.36 -11.62 -16.14
CA LYS A 264 10.11 -12.39 -14.91
C LYS A 264 8.85 -11.85 -14.21
N GLU A 265 8.25 -12.69 -13.38
CA GLU A 265 7.08 -12.32 -12.59
C GLU A 265 7.44 -11.32 -11.49
N TYR A 266 6.47 -10.50 -11.09
CA TYR A 266 6.59 -9.65 -9.91
C TYR A 266 6.75 -10.51 -8.65
N THR A 267 7.71 -10.15 -7.81
CA THR A 267 7.98 -10.77 -6.51
C THR A 267 8.09 -9.71 -5.42
N GLN A 268 8.10 -10.13 -4.15
CA GLN A 268 8.34 -9.21 -3.03
C GLN A 268 9.67 -8.47 -3.18
N GLU A 269 10.72 -9.13 -3.70
CA GLU A 269 12.01 -8.51 -3.97
C GLU A 269 11.92 -7.44 -5.07
N SER A 270 11.04 -7.64 -6.07
CA SER A 270 10.78 -6.62 -7.09
C SER A 270 10.04 -5.40 -6.53
N ASP A 271 9.15 -5.61 -5.53
CA ASP A 271 8.51 -4.51 -4.81
C ASP A 271 9.53 -3.73 -3.96
N ILE A 272 10.51 -4.41 -3.36
CA ILE A 272 11.61 -3.76 -2.63
C ILE A 272 12.48 -2.90 -3.56
N TYR A 273 12.70 -3.33 -4.81
CA TYR A 273 13.35 -2.48 -5.81
C TYR A 273 12.54 -1.20 -6.07
N GLY A 274 11.23 -1.33 -6.31
CA GLY A 274 10.33 -0.20 -6.51
C GLY A 274 10.32 0.74 -5.29
N TYR A 275 10.33 0.19 -4.08
CA TYR A 275 10.48 0.94 -2.84
C TYR A 275 11.79 1.74 -2.80
N GLY A 276 12.92 1.14 -3.19
CA GLY A 276 14.21 1.84 -3.26
C GLY A 276 14.16 3.08 -4.16
N ILE A 277 13.50 2.97 -5.32
CA ILE A 277 13.30 4.09 -6.24
C ILE A 277 12.38 5.17 -5.62
N ILE A 278 11.30 4.77 -4.94
CA ILE A 278 10.41 5.70 -4.22
C ILE A 278 11.16 6.42 -3.08
N ALA A 279 11.95 5.68 -2.29
CA ALA A 279 12.75 6.26 -1.21
C ALA A 279 13.77 7.29 -1.75
N TYR A 280 14.39 7.01 -2.88
CA TYR A 280 15.26 7.96 -3.57
C TYR A 280 14.50 9.23 -4.00
N GLU A 281 13.32 9.08 -4.61
CA GLU A 281 12.46 10.20 -4.99
C GLU A 281 12.04 11.03 -3.77
N VAL A 282 11.71 10.40 -2.64
CA VAL A 282 11.39 11.09 -1.39
C VAL A 282 12.57 11.90 -0.87
N CYS A 283 13.79 11.34 -0.87
CA CYS A 283 14.98 12.03 -0.39
C CYS A 283 15.41 13.20 -1.28
N THR A 284 15.08 13.17 -2.57
CA THR A 284 15.56 14.17 -3.55
C THR A 284 14.50 15.14 -4.02
N GLY A 285 13.22 14.82 -3.82
CA GLY A 285 12.10 15.59 -4.37
C GLY A 285 11.93 15.46 -5.89
N LEU A 286 12.72 14.60 -6.54
CA LEU A 286 12.79 14.48 -8.00
C LEU A 286 12.24 13.13 -8.46
N PRO A 287 11.28 13.10 -9.40
CA PRO A 287 10.86 11.86 -10.02
C PRO A 287 12.06 11.17 -10.71
N PRO A 288 12.17 9.84 -10.62
CA PRO A 288 13.26 9.10 -11.24
C PRO A 288 13.25 9.31 -12.76
N TYR A 289 14.41 9.67 -13.32
CA TYR A 289 14.62 9.88 -14.76
C TYR A 289 13.74 10.97 -15.39
N HIS A 290 13.34 12.00 -14.61
CA HIS A 290 12.42 13.05 -15.05
C HIS A 290 12.85 13.81 -16.31
N ASP A 291 14.14 13.84 -16.61
CA ASP A 291 14.78 14.55 -17.71
C ASP A 291 15.03 13.67 -18.95
N ILE A 292 14.74 12.36 -18.89
CA ILE A 292 15.00 11.40 -19.96
C ILE A 292 13.67 10.82 -20.50
N VAL A 293 13.67 10.40 -21.77
CA VAL A 293 12.54 9.71 -22.39
C VAL A 293 12.34 8.33 -21.75
N HIS A 294 11.08 7.95 -21.50
CA HIS A 294 10.75 6.63 -20.95
C HIS A 294 10.51 5.59 -22.06
N ASP A 295 11.57 5.16 -22.73
CA ASP A 295 11.51 4.23 -23.88
C ASP A 295 12.33 2.94 -23.65
N ASN A 296 12.59 2.20 -24.74
CA ASN A 296 13.39 0.98 -24.72
C ASN A 296 14.85 1.24 -24.34
N PHE A 297 15.40 2.42 -24.65
CA PHE A 297 16.78 2.76 -24.26
C PHE A 297 16.89 2.91 -22.75
N LEU A 298 15.92 3.59 -22.11
CA LEU A 298 15.90 3.67 -20.65
C LEU A 298 15.81 2.27 -20.00
N ALA A 299 14.96 1.38 -20.55
CA ALA A 299 14.86 0.00 -20.07
C ALA A 299 16.20 -0.76 -20.18
N ILE A 300 16.90 -0.64 -21.32
CA ILE A 300 18.25 -1.20 -21.52
C ILE A 300 19.22 -0.64 -20.48
N SER A 301 19.24 0.68 -20.29
CA SER A 301 20.14 1.34 -19.35
C SER A 301 19.89 0.91 -17.90
N ILE A 302 18.62 0.77 -17.48
CA ILE A 302 18.25 0.26 -16.14
C ILE A 302 18.82 -1.15 -15.92
N CYS A 303 18.64 -2.05 -16.90
CA CYS A 303 19.23 -3.39 -16.85
C CYS A 303 20.77 -3.35 -16.81
N GLN A 304 21.39 -2.38 -17.47
CA GLN A 304 22.85 -2.19 -17.44
C GLN A 304 23.38 -1.49 -16.17
N GLY A 305 22.51 -1.17 -15.22
CA GLY A 305 22.89 -0.62 -13.92
C GLY A 305 22.66 0.87 -13.75
N LEU A 306 22.01 1.54 -14.70
CA LEU A 306 21.59 2.94 -14.52
C LEU A 306 20.63 3.04 -13.33
N ARG A 307 20.88 3.99 -12.44
CA ARG A 307 20.03 4.37 -11.32
C ARG A 307 19.77 5.87 -11.34
N PRO A 308 18.68 6.38 -10.73
CA PRO A 308 18.44 7.81 -10.63
C PRO A 308 19.62 8.55 -10.00
N LYS A 309 19.88 9.76 -10.49
CA LYS A 309 20.94 10.64 -10.01
C LYS A 309 20.38 12.04 -9.78
N SER A 310 20.96 12.76 -8.83
CA SER A 310 20.62 14.15 -8.53
C SER A 310 21.79 14.81 -7.81
N ASN A 311 21.76 16.14 -7.77
CA ASN A 311 22.74 16.92 -7.00
C ASN A 311 22.39 17.00 -5.51
N TYR A 312 21.22 16.50 -5.09
CA TYR A 312 20.81 16.49 -3.70
C TYR A 312 21.64 15.48 -2.90
N LYS A 313 22.22 15.95 -1.79
CA LYS A 313 22.94 15.12 -0.84
C LYS A 313 21.93 14.32 -0.01
N ILE A 314 22.07 13.00 -0.02
CA ILE A 314 21.34 12.07 0.86
C ILE A 314 22.29 11.60 1.95
N PRO A 315 21.86 11.50 3.23
CA PRO A 315 22.64 10.85 4.28
C PRO A 315 23.12 9.46 3.85
N GLN A 316 24.41 9.16 4.04
CA GLN A 316 25.04 7.96 3.50
C GLN A 316 24.41 6.67 4.02
N LEU A 317 23.99 6.64 5.29
CA LEU A 317 23.30 5.49 5.87
C LEU A 317 21.97 5.19 5.15
N ILE A 318 21.21 6.23 4.79
CA ILE A 318 19.97 6.10 4.03
C ILE A 318 20.27 5.69 2.58
N LEU A 319 21.26 6.32 1.95
CA LEU A 319 21.68 5.98 0.59
C LEU A 319 22.15 4.53 0.49
N ASN A 320 22.84 4.00 1.49
CA ASN A 320 23.25 2.59 1.53
C ASN A 320 22.05 1.64 1.55
N ILE A 321 20.99 1.97 2.31
CA ILE A 321 19.73 1.20 2.33
C ILE A 321 19.06 1.26 0.96
N ILE A 322 18.94 2.45 0.35
CA ILE A 322 18.41 2.61 -1.01
C ILE A 322 19.22 1.77 -1.99
N LYS A 323 20.56 1.80 -1.88
CA LYS A 323 21.46 1.04 -2.73
C LYS A 323 21.28 -0.48 -2.63
N GLN A 324 20.97 -0.98 -1.43
CA GLN A 324 20.63 -2.39 -1.24
C GLN A 324 19.25 -2.74 -1.81
N CYS A 325 18.26 -1.85 -1.68
CA CYS A 325 16.92 -2.08 -2.20
C CYS A 325 16.90 -2.23 -3.73
N TRP A 326 17.69 -1.44 -4.46
CA TRP A 326 17.72 -1.46 -5.92
C TRP A 326 18.84 -2.32 -6.54
N ASP A 327 19.40 -3.27 -5.78
CA ASP A 327 20.42 -4.20 -6.27
C ASP A 327 19.88 -5.00 -7.48
N ALA A 328 20.72 -5.20 -8.49
CA ALA A 328 20.37 -5.97 -9.67
C ALA A 328 20.07 -7.45 -9.36
N ASP A 329 20.66 -8.01 -8.30
CA ASP A 329 20.36 -9.35 -7.79
C ASP A 329 19.21 -9.27 -6.77
N PRO A 330 18.01 -9.80 -7.07
CA PRO A 330 16.87 -9.76 -6.16
C PRO A 330 17.15 -10.40 -4.80
N LEU A 331 18.04 -11.41 -4.73
CA LEU A 331 18.36 -12.13 -3.50
C LEU A 331 19.20 -11.31 -2.52
N LYS A 332 19.82 -10.22 -2.98
CA LYS A 332 20.62 -9.31 -2.14
C LYS A 332 19.79 -8.16 -1.56
N ARG A 333 18.54 -8.01 -2.00
CA ARG A 333 17.62 -6.99 -1.50
C ARG A 333 17.11 -7.42 -0.12
N PRO A 334 16.94 -6.48 0.83
CA PRO A 334 16.40 -6.79 2.14
C PRO A 334 14.95 -7.25 2.06
N LYS A 335 14.49 -8.02 3.05
CA LYS A 335 13.06 -8.31 3.21
C LYS A 335 12.33 -7.09 3.80
N ALA A 336 11.03 -6.98 3.56
CA ALA A 336 10.24 -5.82 3.99
C ALA A 336 10.27 -5.58 5.52
N ASN A 337 10.26 -6.64 6.32
CA ASN A 337 10.38 -6.57 7.78
C ASN A 337 11.78 -6.12 8.24
N GLU A 338 12.84 -6.61 7.58
CA GLU A 338 14.22 -6.17 7.84
C GLU A 338 14.38 -4.68 7.51
N LEU A 339 13.85 -4.26 6.35
CA LEU A 339 13.87 -2.88 5.90
C LEU A 339 13.10 -1.96 6.87
N GLN A 340 11.93 -2.39 7.35
CA GLN A 340 11.17 -1.66 8.37
C GLN A 340 12.01 -1.46 9.65
N MET A 341 12.67 -2.52 10.13
CA MET A 341 13.52 -2.43 11.33
C MET A 341 14.72 -1.50 11.12
N LEU A 342 15.39 -1.57 9.97
CA LEU A 342 16.52 -0.69 9.64
C LEU A 342 16.11 0.78 9.65
N LEU A 343 14.99 1.12 8.98
CA LEU A 343 14.49 2.49 8.93
C LEU A 343 13.99 2.98 10.28
N PHE A 344 13.34 2.11 11.06
CA PHE A 344 12.91 2.45 12.42
C PHE A 344 14.11 2.77 13.32
N ASN A 345 15.19 2.00 13.25
CA ASN A 345 16.40 2.26 14.01
C ASN A 345 17.04 3.60 13.63
N LEU A 346 17.16 3.91 12.33
CA LEU A 346 17.67 5.21 11.88
C LEU A 346 16.79 6.36 12.34
N TRP A 347 15.46 6.20 12.27
CA TRP A 347 14.52 7.19 12.77
C TRP A 347 14.67 7.38 14.29
N TYR A 348 14.76 6.30 15.06
CA TYR A 348 14.98 6.36 16.51
C TYR A 348 16.30 7.06 16.86
N GLU A 349 17.40 6.70 16.21
CA GLU A 349 18.72 7.32 16.41
C GLU A 349 18.75 8.79 16.00
N SER A 350 17.97 9.19 14.99
CA SER A 350 17.84 10.60 14.60
C SER A 350 17.11 11.45 15.64
N ASN A 351 16.28 10.82 16.50
CA ASN A 351 15.51 11.48 17.56
C ASN A 351 16.07 11.27 18.97
N ALA A 352 17.16 10.51 19.13
CA ALA A 352 17.84 10.32 20.41
C ALA A 352 18.36 11.66 20.96
N ASP A 353 18.69 11.78 22.25
CA ASP A 353 19.33 13.02 22.76
C ASP A 353 20.81 13.10 22.34
N ASP A 354 21.47 11.95 22.26
CA ASP A 354 22.90 11.84 21.93
C ASP A 354 23.19 12.23 20.47
N GLU A 355 24.44 12.62 20.22
CA GLU A 355 24.94 12.91 18.87
C GLU A 355 25.23 11.60 18.12
N THR A 356 24.30 11.19 17.25
CA THR A 356 24.40 9.97 16.45
C THR A 356 25.00 10.24 15.07
N GLU A 357 25.54 9.20 14.42
CA GLU A 357 26.12 9.32 13.08
C GLU A 357 25.08 9.78 12.05
N ILE A 358 23.84 9.28 12.14
CA ILE A 358 22.77 9.67 11.24
C ILE A 358 22.43 11.16 11.36
N LYS A 359 22.43 11.74 12.57
CA LYS A 359 22.23 13.18 12.76
C LYS A 359 23.32 14.02 12.12
N LYS A 360 24.58 13.63 12.29
CA LYS A 360 25.72 14.31 11.65
C LYS A 360 25.56 14.33 10.13
N GLN A 361 25.17 13.20 9.55
CA GLN A 361 24.94 13.09 8.11
C GLN A 361 23.73 13.91 7.64
N PHE A 362 22.66 14.01 8.45
CA PHE A 362 21.52 14.88 8.16
C PHE A 362 21.93 16.36 8.14
N GLU A 363 22.65 16.84 9.16
CA GLU A 363 23.11 18.23 9.21
C GLU A 363 24.05 18.58 8.06
N GLU A 364 24.95 17.66 7.67
CA GLU A 364 25.80 17.85 6.49
C GLU A 364 24.96 17.95 5.22
N ALA A 365 24.01 17.04 5.03
CA ALA A 365 23.14 17.02 3.87
C ALA A 365 22.30 18.30 3.78
N GLU A 366 21.70 18.78 4.87
CA GLU A 366 20.94 20.03 4.90
C GLU A 366 21.82 21.23 4.50
N LYS A 367 23.00 21.38 5.10
CA LYS A 367 23.95 22.47 4.79
C LYS A 367 24.34 22.50 3.31
N VAL A 368 24.45 21.33 2.67
CA VAL A 368 24.75 21.21 1.24
C VAL A 368 23.52 21.55 0.39
N ASN A 369 22.36 21.00 0.73
CA ASN A 369 21.12 21.15 -0.03
C ASN A 369 20.53 22.57 0.05
N GLU A 370 20.73 23.28 1.16
CA GLU A 370 20.34 24.70 1.29
C GLU A 370 21.06 25.59 0.27
N LYS A 371 22.34 25.32 -0.02
CA LYS A 371 23.13 26.07 -1.01
C LYS A 371 22.62 25.85 -2.44
N LEU A 372 22.19 24.64 -2.76
CA LEU A 372 21.58 24.28 -4.05
C LEU A 372 20.23 25.00 -4.23
N THR A 373 19.42 25.04 -3.18
CA THR A 373 18.10 25.70 -3.22
C THR A 373 18.24 27.22 -3.32
N SER A 374 19.26 27.80 -2.70
CA SER A 374 19.52 29.26 -2.73
C SER A 374 20.09 29.74 -4.08
N SER A 375 20.67 28.86 -4.88
CA SER A 375 21.25 29.18 -6.21
C SER A 375 20.31 28.88 -7.37
N SER A 376 19.22 28.15 -7.13
CA SER A 376 18.20 27.78 -8.13
C SER A 376 16.99 28.71 -8.03
N LEU A 377 16.73 29.49 -9.08
CA LEU A 377 15.71 30.54 -9.16
C LEU A 377 14.27 30.12 -8.77
N ILE A 378 13.62 31.04 -8.03
CA ILE A 378 12.17 31.31 -7.83
C ILE A 378 11.29 30.11 -7.46
N TYR A 379 11.21 29.89 -6.15
CA TYR A 379 10.15 29.16 -5.47
C TYR A 379 8.78 29.77 -5.80
N THR A 380 8.05 29.19 -6.76
CA THR A 380 6.65 29.52 -7.06
C THR A 380 5.72 28.36 -6.70
N GLY A 381 5.77 27.91 -5.45
CA GLY A 381 4.78 26.97 -4.89
C GLY A 381 5.38 25.75 -4.19
N PRO A 382 4.52 24.81 -3.73
CA PRO A 382 4.92 23.64 -2.92
C PRO A 382 5.72 22.57 -3.69
N THR A 383 5.97 22.75 -4.99
CA THR A 383 6.62 21.76 -5.86
C THR A 383 8.00 22.27 -6.30
N LEU A 384 9.04 21.43 -6.23
CA LEU A 384 10.33 21.73 -6.87
C LEU A 384 10.09 21.98 -8.36
N SER A 385 10.63 23.07 -8.90
CA SER A 385 10.66 23.30 -10.35
C SER A 385 11.80 22.49 -10.96
N TYR A 386 11.50 21.37 -11.60
CA TYR A 386 12.46 20.56 -12.36
C TYR A 386 12.05 20.44 -13.83
N THR A 387 13.04 20.35 -14.72
CA THR A 387 12.81 20.15 -16.15
C THR A 387 12.29 18.74 -16.39
N THR A 388 11.12 18.61 -17.00
CA THR A 388 10.55 17.32 -17.37
C THR A 388 10.70 17.07 -18.86
N ASN A 389 11.07 15.85 -19.23
CA ASN A 389 10.96 15.39 -20.59
C ASN A 389 9.47 15.13 -20.90
N PRO A 390 8.90 15.68 -21.98
CA PRO A 390 7.48 15.47 -22.31
C PRO A 390 7.13 14.01 -22.63
N GLN A 391 8.12 13.16 -22.91
CA GLN A 391 7.95 11.73 -23.13
C GLN A 391 8.25 10.89 -21.86
N ALA A 392 8.49 11.53 -20.72
CA ALA A 392 8.53 10.86 -19.42
C ALA A 392 7.10 10.51 -18.98
N VAL A 393 6.84 9.23 -18.75
CA VAL A 393 5.52 8.70 -18.39
C VAL A 393 5.56 8.07 -17.00
N TYR A 394 4.75 8.61 -16.09
CA TYR A 394 4.63 8.17 -14.70
C TYR A 394 3.28 7.51 -14.37
N THR A 395 2.55 7.10 -15.40
CA THR A 395 1.32 6.31 -15.29
C THR A 395 1.57 4.89 -15.77
N SER A 396 0.85 3.92 -15.19
CA SER A 396 1.03 2.52 -15.57
C SER A 396 0.58 2.28 -17.02
N ARG A 397 1.36 1.49 -17.74
CA ARG A 397 1.09 1.07 -19.13
C ARG A 397 1.71 -0.29 -19.41
N LEU A 398 1.32 -0.89 -20.52
CA LEU A 398 1.97 -2.10 -21.04
C LEU A 398 3.44 -1.79 -21.36
N LEU A 399 4.35 -2.59 -20.81
CA LEU A 399 5.78 -2.56 -21.05
C LEU A 399 6.15 -3.82 -21.83
N ASN A 400 6.42 -3.66 -23.13
CA ASN A 400 6.75 -4.77 -24.03
C ASN A 400 8.15 -4.56 -24.62
N PHE A 401 9.17 -4.73 -23.78
CA PHE A 401 10.57 -4.66 -24.20
C PHE A 401 11.06 -6.06 -24.55
N LYS A 402 11.81 -6.18 -25.65
CA LYS A 402 12.37 -7.45 -26.12
C LYS A 402 13.88 -7.43 -26.00
N ASN A 403 14.46 -8.58 -25.69
CA ASN A 403 15.92 -8.80 -25.73
C ASN A 403 16.73 -7.82 -24.86
N LEU A 404 16.23 -7.46 -23.69
CA LEU A 404 16.99 -6.65 -22.72
C LEU A 404 18.28 -7.39 -22.28
N PRO A 405 19.32 -6.69 -21.81
CA PRO A 405 20.56 -7.31 -21.30
C PRO A 405 20.38 -7.85 -19.87
N GLU A 406 21.25 -8.78 -19.45
CA GLU A 406 21.21 -9.31 -18.08
C GLU A 406 21.43 -8.19 -17.04
N PRO A 407 20.65 -8.16 -15.93
CA PRO A 407 20.77 -7.11 -14.94
C PRO A 407 22.15 -7.10 -14.29
N LYS A 408 22.77 -5.93 -14.20
CA LYS A 408 24.00 -5.72 -13.43
C LYS A 408 23.92 -4.45 -12.60
N ASN A 409 24.68 -4.40 -11.51
CA ASN A 409 24.92 -3.15 -10.79
C ASN A 409 25.90 -2.28 -11.60
N ALA A 410 25.80 -0.96 -11.44
CA ALA A 410 26.81 -0.06 -11.99
C ALA A 410 28.20 -0.48 -11.50
N ILE A 411 29.19 -0.48 -12.39
CA ILE A 411 30.58 -0.71 -12.00
C ILE A 411 30.97 0.49 -11.16
N GLY A 412 31.31 0.26 -9.88
CA GLY A 412 31.61 1.31 -8.94
C GLY A 412 32.81 2.13 -9.41
N ASN A 413 32.56 3.29 -10.02
CA ASN A 413 33.53 4.36 -9.98
C ASN A 413 33.62 4.77 -8.52
N LYS A 414 34.83 4.82 -7.98
CA LYS A 414 35.11 5.20 -6.59
C LYS A 414 34.73 6.66 -6.25
N ASP A 415 34.09 7.36 -7.18
CA ASP A 415 33.64 8.74 -7.09
C ASP A 415 32.14 8.86 -6.79
N ASP A 416 31.49 7.74 -6.45
CA ASP A 416 30.07 7.61 -6.08
C ASP A 416 29.74 8.07 -4.65
N ASP A 417 30.70 8.76 -4.01
CA ASP A 417 30.37 9.81 -3.06
C ASP A 417 29.55 10.86 -3.81
N ASN A 418 28.61 11.54 -3.16
CA ASN A 418 27.91 12.70 -3.74
C ASN A 418 28.90 13.86 -4.02
N SER A 419 29.86 13.65 -4.91
CA SER A 419 30.88 14.58 -5.34
C SER A 419 30.31 15.36 -6.51
N PHE A 420 30.34 16.67 -6.35
CA PHE A 420 29.85 17.65 -7.30
C PHE A 420 30.66 17.54 -8.61
N GLY A 421 30.17 16.72 -9.54
CA GLY A 421 30.58 16.74 -10.93
C GLY A 421 29.57 17.53 -11.74
N GLU A 422 29.98 18.69 -12.25
CA GLU A 422 29.30 19.35 -13.35
C GLU A 422 29.00 18.33 -14.46
N TYR A 423 27.87 18.52 -15.16
CA TYR A 423 27.51 17.79 -16.37
C TYR A 423 28.70 17.80 -17.35
N SER A 424 29.50 16.75 -17.29
CA SER A 424 30.59 16.47 -18.21
C SER A 424 30.21 15.18 -18.92
N GLU A 425 30.00 15.31 -20.24
CA GLU A 425 29.76 14.27 -21.23
C GLU A 425 30.61 13.02 -20.97
N SER A 426 30.11 12.14 -20.12
CA SER A 426 30.73 10.84 -19.81
C SER A 426 29.66 9.87 -19.32
N ILE A 427 28.55 9.82 -20.05
CA ILE A 427 28.07 8.50 -20.44
C ILE A 427 29.28 7.92 -21.21
N GLU A 428 30.01 6.96 -20.64
CA GLU A 428 30.75 6.03 -21.50
C GLU A 428 29.73 5.57 -22.52
N ALA A 429 29.84 6.09 -23.74
CA ALA A 429 28.86 5.86 -24.79
C ALA A 429 28.64 4.36 -24.86
N ILE A 430 27.48 3.91 -24.37
CA ILE A 430 27.07 2.53 -24.56
C ILE A 430 27.02 2.40 -26.08
N ASP A 431 27.98 1.65 -26.61
CA ASP A 431 28.11 1.47 -28.05
C ASP A 431 26.94 0.58 -28.52
N PHE A 432 25.81 1.23 -28.80
CA PHE A 432 24.57 0.58 -29.23
C PHE A 432 24.74 -0.18 -30.55
N THR A 433 25.84 0.03 -31.29
CA THR A 433 26.17 -0.76 -32.50
C THR A 433 26.61 -2.20 -32.18
N LYS A 434 26.90 -2.50 -30.90
CA LYS A 434 27.24 -3.85 -30.43
C LYS A 434 26.05 -4.64 -29.86
N LEU A 435 24.88 -4.03 -29.74
CA LEU A 435 23.65 -4.74 -29.42
C LEU A 435 23.06 -5.26 -30.73
N ASP A 436 23.23 -6.56 -31.00
CA ASP A 436 22.62 -7.27 -32.13
C ASP A 436 21.08 -7.22 -32.02
N LEU A 437 20.48 -6.10 -32.45
CA LEU A 437 19.03 -5.87 -32.43
C LEU A 437 18.31 -6.54 -33.62
N ASP A 438 19.05 -7.14 -34.55
CA ASP A 438 18.52 -7.64 -35.84
C ASP A 438 18.41 -9.17 -35.95
N LYS A 439 18.42 -9.93 -34.85
CA LYS A 439 17.99 -11.35 -34.91
C LYS A 439 16.51 -11.48 -34.57
N SER A 440 15.70 -11.04 -35.52
CA SER A 440 14.27 -11.36 -35.59
C SER A 440 13.97 -12.15 -36.87
N SER A 441 13.55 -13.39 -36.68
CA SER A 441 12.65 -14.13 -37.56
C SER A 441 11.89 -15.12 -36.72
#